data_AF-A0A7C6YTK8-F1
#
_entry.id   AF-A0A7C6YTK8-F1
#
_cell.length_a   1.000
_cell.length_b   1.000
_cell.length_c   1.000
_cell.angle_alpha   90.00
_cell.angle_beta   90.00
_cell.angle_gamma   90.00
#
_symmetry.space_group_name_H-M   'P 1'
#
loop_
_entity.id
_entity.type
_entity.pdbx_description
1 polymer ?
#
loop_
_entity_poly.entity_id
_entity_poly.type
_entity_poly.pdbx_seq_one_letter_code
_entity_poly.pdbx_strand_id
1 'polypeptide(L)'
;YVLQALPEVVKKFPDLVYFVLGATHPGVIERFGEKYRQSLEKIVLDNNLQKNVIFFNQYVSMERLLEFVKAADIYINPYVNKEQISSGTLAYAVASGKAIISTPYWYAEELLANERGTLVPFRNSSAIADALIKLLSDETLRDRMRKSAYELGRQMIWEEIAKDYAHTFEQALLNYRHNDNCFVSKKSKDENFALPEINLQHLRTLTDDTGLFQHAVFSIPNRTYGYCTDDNARALIMAITNWNLFKNNKIIPLLDTYLSFLNYAFNEENQQMRNFMSYNREWLEETGSEDSQGRAIWALGYTCAFAPDDAILCLAGRLFKRTIKNSLSFTSPRAWAFTIIGSLYYLEYYSGDTKIQAIVEILSEKLLNQFQKNSSKDWFWCENIITYDNARLPQALITAGHYLNDKKMTSTGLKALQWLINVQTDPNEGHLSIVGNKGWYPRGGKKATFDQQPLEAAGLVDACYQAFLVSKKSSWRNYMYWAFNWFLGKNDLRYAIYNTWANSIMT
;
A
#
# COMPACT_ATOMS: atom_id res chain seq x y z
N TYR A 1 -14.63 -7.70 40.22
CA TYR A 1 -15.82 -8.57 40.12
C TYR A 1 -15.62 -9.95 40.74
N VAL A 2 -14.71 -10.83 40.27
CA VAL A 2 -14.49 -12.15 40.94
C VAL A 2 -14.12 -11.99 42.42
N LEU A 3 -13.13 -11.13 42.72
CA LEU A 3 -12.72 -10.89 44.11
C LEU A 3 -13.85 -10.34 45.00
N GLN A 4 -14.84 -9.65 44.41
CA GLN A 4 -16.02 -9.17 45.12
C GLN A 4 -17.09 -10.26 45.30
N ALA A 5 -17.04 -11.32 44.49
CA ALA A 5 -17.93 -12.48 44.56
C ALA A 5 -17.45 -13.49 45.63
N LEU A 6 -16.13 -13.60 45.80
CA LEU A 6 -15.50 -14.59 46.68
C LEU A 6 -15.95 -14.58 48.16
N PRO A 7 -16.27 -13.45 48.82
CA PRO A 7 -16.68 -13.47 50.23
C PRO A 7 -17.91 -14.36 50.49
N GLU A 8 -18.90 -14.35 49.59
CA GLU A 8 -20.08 -15.21 49.69
C GLU A 8 -19.74 -16.68 49.39
N VAL A 9 -18.85 -16.92 48.44
CA VAL A 9 -18.45 -18.29 48.06
C VAL A 9 -17.63 -18.95 49.18
N VAL A 10 -16.69 -18.22 49.79
CA VAL A 10 -15.80 -18.73 50.84
C VAL A 10 -16.54 -19.05 52.14
N LYS A 11 -17.66 -18.37 52.44
CA LYS A 11 -18.54 -18.76 53.55
C LYS A 11 -19.04 -20.21 53.44
N LYS A 12 -19.27 -20.69 52.22
CA LYS A 12 -19.73 -22.07 51.94
C LYS A 12 -18.57 -23.02 51.65
N PHE A 13 -17.50 -22.52 51.06
CA PHE A 13 -16.32 -23.28 50.64
C PHE A 13 -15.05 -22.63 51.20
N PRO A 14 -14.72 -22.83 52.49
CA PRO A 14 -13.61 -22.14 53.15
C PRO A 14 -12.23 -22.50 52.56
N ASP A 15 -12.11 -23.68 51.97
CA ASP A 15 -10.86 -24.20 51.38
C ASP A 15 -10.64 -23.76 49.92
N LEU A 16 -11.52 -22.91 49.37
CA LEU A 16 -11.38 -22.42 47.99
C LEU A 16 -10.13 -21.55 47.83
N VAL A 17 -9.35 -21.83 46.77
CA VAL A 17 -8.18 -21.03 46.39
C VAL A 17 -8.36 -20.48 44.97
N TYR A 18 -8.26 -19.16 44.83
CA TYR A 18 -8.32 -18.43 43.58
C TYR A 18 -6.94 -17.93 43.17
N PHE A 19 -6.44 -18.43 42.04
CA PHE A 19 -5.16 -18.02 41.48
C PHE A 19 -5.34 -16.87 40.48
N VAL A 20 -4.63 -15.76 40.72
CA VAL A 20 -4.44 -14.70 39.74
C VAL A 20 -3.05 -14.88 39.13
N LEU A 21 -3.01 -15.47 37.93
CA LEU A 21 -1.78 -15.86 37.25
C LEU A 21 -1.35 -14.81 36.22
N GLY A 22 -0.13 -14.31 36.34
CA GLY A 22 0.50 -13.42 35.36
C GLY A 22 0.98 -12.10 35.93
N ALA A 23 1.99 -11.52 35.26
CA ALA A 23 2.48 -10.18 35.52
C ALA A 23 1.62 -9.12 34.84
N THR A 24 1.62 -7.90 35.38
CA THR A 24 0.99 -6.75 34.72
C THR A 24 1.73 -6.46 33.42
N HIS A 25 0.99 -6.20 32.33
CA HIS A 25 1.61 -5.98 31.01
C HIS A 25 2.58 -4.77 31.05
N PRO A 26 3.79 -4.86 30.46
CA PRO A 26 4.80 -3.78 30.52
C PRO A 26 4.26 -2.41 30.09
N GLY A 27 3.50 -2.35 28.98
CA GLY A 27 2.87 -1.10 28.53
C GLY A 27 1.77 -0.53 29.45
N VAL A 28 1.21 -1.35 30.35
CA VAL A 28 0.30 -0.86 31.41
C VAL A 28 1.10 -0.31 32.58
N ILE A 29 2.19 -0.97 32.97
CA ILE A 29 3.10 -0.50 34.02
C ILE A 29 3.71 0.86 33.64
N GLU A 30 4.17 1.02 32.40
CA GLU A 30 4.75 2.27 31.91
C GLU A 30 3.75 3.44 31.98
N ARG A 31 2.49 3.20 31.60
CA ARG A 31 1.48 4.25 31.49
C ARG A 31 0.73 4.53 32.81
N PHE A 32 0.51 3.51 33.64
CA PHE A 32 -0.38 3.59 34.79
C PHE A 32 0.24 3.02 36.09
N GLY A 33 1.45 2.47 36.03
CA GLY A 33 2.07 1.74 37.13
C GLY A 33 1.29 0.47 37.51
N GLU A 34 1.46 0.03 38.76
CA GLU A 34 0.76 -1.14 39.32
C GLU A 34 -0.56 -0.78 40.02
N LYS A 35 -1.11 0.41 39.76
CA LYS A 35 -2.29 0.94 40.48
C LYS A 35 -3.48 -0.03 40.48
N TYR A 36 -3.73 -0.70 39.35
CA TYR A 36 -4.82 -1.67 39.25
C TYR A 36 -4.57 -2.90 40.11
N ARG A 37 -3.36 -3.48 40.07
CA ARG A 37 -3.00 -4.64 40.90
C ARG A 37 -3.10 -4.32 42.39
N GLN A 38 -2.55 -3.18 42.81
CA GLN A 38 -2.64 -2.71 44.20
C GLN A 38 -4.10 -2.54 44.65
N SER A 39 -5.00 -2.10 43.77
CA SER A 39 -6.43 -2.03 44.07
C SER A 39 -7.06 -3.41 44.28
N LEU A 40 -6.61 -4.44 43.55
CA LEU A 40 -7.09 -5.82 43.73
C LEU A 40 -6.57 -6.41 45.05
N GLU A 41 -5.31 -6.18 45.39
CA GLU A 41 -4.72 -6.60 46.66
C GLU A 41 -5.45 -5.95 47.85
N LYS A 42 -5.81 -4.67 47.73
CA LYS A 42 -6.62 -3.98 48.73
C LYS A 42 -8.00 -4.63 48.89
N ILE A 43 -8.69 -5.00 47.80
CA ILE A 43 -9.98 -5.71 47.88
C ILE A 43 -9.83 -7.04 48.63
N VAL A 44 -8.74 -7.78 48.41
CA VAL A 44 -8.46 -9.04 49.12
C VAL A 44 -8.28 -8.80 50.62
N LEU A 45 -7.54 -7.74 51.00
CA LEU A 45 -7.34 -7.36 52.40
C LEU A 45 -8.65 -6.93 53.07
N ASP A 46 -9.39 -6.02 52.44
CA ASP A 46 -10.63 -5.44 52.97
C ASP A 46 -11.72 -6.51 53.18
N ASN A 47 -11.68 -7.62 52.43
CA ASN A 47 -12.63 -8.73 52.52
C ASN A 47 -12.09 -9.96 53.27
N ASN A 48 -10.91 -9.88 53.90
CA ASN A 48 -10.26 -10.98 54.62
C ASN A 48 -10.06 -12.27 53.78
N LEU A 49 -9.69 -12.12 52.50
CA LEU A 49 -9.52 -13.22 51.54
C LEU A 49 -8.05 -13.66 51.35
N GLN A 50 -7.13 -13.25 52.24
CA GLN A 50 -5.69 -13.48 52.09
C GLN A 50 -5.31 -14.96 52.03
N LYS A 51 -6.12 -15.84 52.64
CA LYS A 51 -5.92 -17.30 52.59
C LYS A 51 -6.49 -17.96 51.33
N ASN A 52 -7.39 -17.26 50.63
CA ASN A 52 -8.17 -17.77 49.51
C ASN A 52 -7.72 -17.21 48.16
N VAL A 53 -6.91 -16.15 48.12
CA VAL A 53 -6.46 -15.52 46.86
C VAL A 53 -4.94 -15.50 46.80
N ILE A 54 -4.37 -16.08 45.74
CA ILE A 54 -2.93 -16.12 45.51
C ILE A 54 -2.61 -15.37 44.21
N PHE A 55 -1.82 -14.30 44.32
CA PHE A 55 -1.28 -13.58 43.17
C PHE A 55 0.06 -14.19 42.77
N PHE A 56 0.12 -14.82 41.59
CA PHE A 56 1.36 -15.33 41.01
C PHE A 56 1.90 -14.31 40.00
N ASN A 57 2.62 -13.30 40.50
CA ASN A 57 3.07 -12.13 39.74
C ASN A 57 4.36 -12.39 38.93
N GLN A 58 4.28 -13.31 37.98
CA GLN A 58 5.41 -13.64 37.10
C GLN A 58 4.89 -13.85 35.67
N TYR A 59 5.73 -13.54 34.69
CA TYR A 59 5.48 -14.00 33.33
C TYR A 59 5.68 -15.52 33.29
N VAL A 60 4.67 -16.25 32.80
CA VAL A 60 4.69 -17.71 32.78
C VAL A 60 4.86 -18.23 31.35
N SER A 61 5.68 -19.27 31.20
CA SER A 61 5.76 -20.01 29.95
C SER A 61 4.42 -20.70 29.64
N MET A 62 4.22 -21.09 28.38
CA MET A 62 3.03 -21.83 27.96
C MET A 62 2.86 -23.13 28.74
N GLU A 63 3.95 -23.89 28.93
CA GLU A 63 3.96 -25.13 29.70
C GLU A 63 3.46 -24.91 31.13
N ARG A 64 3.99 -23.89 31.80
CA ARG A 64 3.61 -23.56 33.17
C ARG A 64 2.16 -23.08 33.26
N LEU A 65 1.70 -22.27 32.30
CA LEU A 65 0.30 -21.87 32.20
C LEU A 65 -0.62 -23.10 32.10
N LEU A 66 -0.27 -24.07 31.26
CA LEU A 66 -1.05 -25.29 31.09
C LEU A 66 -1.06 -26.15 32.35
N GLU A 67 0.01 -26.19 33.14
CA GLU A 67 0.01 -26.86 34.45
C GLU A 67 -1.01 -26.23 35.41
N PHE A 68 -1.06 -24.90 35.50
CA PHE A 68 -2.06 -24.20 36.31
C PHE A 68 -3.49 -24.46 35.82
N VAL A 69 -3.71 -24.39 34.50
CA VAL A 69 -5.04 -24.70 33.92
C VAL A 69 -5.43 -26.14 34.25
N LYS A 70 -4.51 -27.11 34.12
CA LYS A 70 -4.73 -28.52 34.46
C LYS A 70 -5.01 -28.73 35.96
N ALA A 71 -4.38 -27.95 36.84
CA ALA A 71 -4.61 -28.04 38.28
C ALA A 71 -5.94 -27.41 38.74
N ALA A 72 -6.46 -26.42 38.00
CA ALA A 72 -7.69 -25.73 38.38
C ALA A 72 -8.95 -26.61 38.16
N ASP A 73 -9.90 -26.59 39.10
CA ASP A 73 -11.20 -27.23 38.94
C ASP A 73 -12.14 -26.42 38.06
N ILE A 74 -12.09 -25.09 38.20
CA ILE A 74 -12.91 -24.12 37.49
C ILE A 74 -12.01 -23.02 36.93
N TYR A 75 -12.18 -22.71 35.65
CA TYR A 75 -11.55 -21.57 34.98
C TYR A 75 -12.56 -20.42 34.86
N ILE A 76 -12.13 -19.18 35.14
CA ILE A 76 -12.99 -18.00 35.08
C ILE A 76 -12.33 -16.83 34.34
N ASN A 77 -13.03 -16.24 33.37
CA ASN A 77 -12.55 -15.09 32.58
C ASN A 77 -13.64 -14.01 32.42
N PRO A 78 -13.78 -13.09 33.38
CA PRO A 78 -14.86 -12.10 33.39
C PRO A 78 -14.44 -10.82 32.65
N TYR A 79 -14.21 -10.91 31.35
CA TYR A 79 -13.91 -9.74 30.52
C TYR A 79 -15.05 -8.73 30.56
N VAL A 80 -14.72 -7.45 30.46
CA VAL A 80 -15.69 -6.34 30.57
C VAL A 80 -16.17 -5.80 29.22
N ASN A 81 -15.47 -6.13 28.13
CA ASN A 81 -15.77 -5.67 26.77
C ASN A 81 -16.40 -6.80 25.97
N LYS A 82 -17.47 -6.51 25.22
CA LYS A 82 -18.22 -7.52 24.45
C LYS A 82 -17.52 -7.88 23.14
N GLU A 83 -16.77 -6.93 22.58
CA GLU A 83 -16.12 -6.98 21.27
C GLU A 83 -14.87 -7.88 21.24
N GLN A 84 -14.53 -8.57 22.33
CA GLN A 84 -13.40 -9.47 22.37
C GLN A 84 -13.64 -10.66 21.42
N ILE A 85 -12.79 -10.82 20.42
CA ILE A 85 -12.95 -11.84 19.37
C ILE A 85 -12.11 -13.11 19.60
N SER A 86 -11.24 -13.11 20.61
CA SER A 86 -10.39 -14.27 20.90
C SER A 86 -9.94 -14.29 22.36
N SER A 87 -9.66 -15.48 22.89
CA SER A 87 -9.02 -15.64 24.19
C SER A 87 -8.24 -16.95 24.22
N GLY A 88 -6.91 -16.87 24.16
CA GLY A 88 -6.05 -18.05 24.18
C GLY A 88 -6.21 -18.87 25.46
N THR A 89 -6.34 -18.21 26.62
CA THR A 89 -6.52 -18.89 27.90
C THR A 89 -7.87 -19.60 28.01
N LEU A 90 -8.93 -19.05 27.42
CA LEU A 90 -10.22 -19.74 27.31
C LEU A 90 -10.12 -20.98 26.42
N ALA A 91 -9.45 -20.86 25.27
CA ALA A 91 -9.23 -21.99 24.35
C ALA A 91 -8.48 -23.14 25.05
N TYR A 92 -7.43 -22.83 25.82
CA TYR A 92 -6.71 -23.83 26.60
C TYR A 92 -7.57 -24.47 27.70
N ALA A 93 -8.45 -23.70 28.34
CA ALA A 93 -9.38 -24.23 29.35
C ALA A 93 -10.40 -25.20 28.73
N VAL A 94 -10.95 -24.87 27.56
CA VAL A 94 -11.85 -25.77 26.80
C VAL A 94 -11.11 -27.03 26.37
N ALA A 95 -9.93 -26.88 25.76
CA ALA A 95 -9.11 -28.01 25.33
C ALA A 95 -8.66 -28.92 26.49
N SER A 96 -8.53 -28.35 27.70
CA SER A 96 -8.19 -29.09 28.92
C SER A 96 -9.42 -29.66 29.65
N GLY A 97 -10.63 -29.52 29.09
CA GLY A 97 -11.86 -30.04 29.68
C GLY A 97 -12.17 -29.45 31.06
N LYS A 98 -12.04 -28.13 31.20
CA LYS A 98 -12.30 -27.40 32.45
C LYS A 98 -13.75 -26.97 32.53
N ALA A 99 -14.28 -26.86 33.75
CA ALA A 99 -15.53 -26.16 33.98
C ALA A 99 -15.28 -24.66 33.87
N ILE A 100 -16.09 -23.95 33.09
CA ILE A 100 -15.78 -22.57 32.68
C ILE A 100 -16.90 -21.63 33.08
N ILE A 101 -16.54 -20.49 33.66
CA ILE A 101 -17.41 -19.34 33.87
C ILE A 101 -16.85 -18.15 33.08
N SER A 102 -17.66 -17.56 32.21
CA SER A 102 -17.23 -16.41 31.38
C SER A 102 -18.31 -15.34 31.33
N THR A 103 -17.93 -14.11 31.02
CA THR A 103 -18.90 -13.12 30.51
C THR A 103 -19.22 -13.38 29.02
N PRO A 104 -20.38 -12.93 28.50
CA PRO A 104 -20.83 -13.22 27.14
C PRO A 104 -20.22 -12.25 26.12
N TYR A 105 -18.90 -12.32 25.94
CA TYR A 105 -18.22 -11.70 24.79
C TYR A 105 -18.26 -12.65 23.58
N TRP A 106 -18.16 -12.12 22.36
CA TRP A 106 -18.49 -12.89 21.14
C TRP A 106 -17.83 -14.27 21.06
N TYR A 107 -16.53 -14.35 21.34
CA TYR A 107 -15.81 -15.63 21.32
C TYR A 107 -16.24 -16.60 22.43
N ALA A 108 -16.59 -16.11 23.63
CA ALA A 108 -17.11 -16.97 24.70
C ALA A 108 -18.54 -17.46 24.44
N GLU A 109 -19.39 -16.63 23.82
CA GLU A 109 -20.76 -17.02 23.45
C GLU A 109 -20.74 -18.21 22.48
N GLU A 110 -19.85 -18.18 21.48
CA GLU A 110 -19.70 -19.25 20.52
C GLU A 110 -19.08 -20.51 21.15
N LEU A 111 -17.94 -20.35 21.83
CA LEU A 111 -17.17 -21.49 22.31
C LEU A 111 -17.87 -22.24 23.46
N LEU A 112 -18.62 -21.52 24.29
CA LEU A 112 -19.32 -22.09 25.45
C LEU A 112 -20.79 -22.44 25.17
N ALA A 113 -21.25 -22.30 23.92
CA ALA A 113 -22.57 -22.75 23.50
C ALA A 113 -22.81 -24.24 23.81
N ASN A 114 -24.07 -24.64 23.90
CA ASN A 114 -24.48 -26.02 24.18
C ASN A 114 -23.94 -26.56 25.53
N GLU A 115 -24.11 -25.78 26.59
CA GLU A 115 -23.78 -26.17 27.98
C GLU A 115 -22.30 -26.46 28.25
N ARG A 116 -21.38 -25.96 27.39
CA ARG A 116 -19.92 -26.15 27.55
C ARG A 116 -19.29 -25.18 28.55
N GLY A 117 -20.07 -24.23 29.07
CA GLY A 117 -19.69 -23.29 30.10
C GLY A 117 -20.89 -22.56 30.68
N THR A 118 -20.67 -21.76 31.72
CA THR A 118 -21.69 -20.86 32.29
C THR A 118 -21.37 -19.42 31.91
N LEU A 119 -22.31 -18.76 31.23
CA LEU A 119 -22.22 -17.34 30.91
C LEU A 119 -22.90 -16.51 32.02
N VAL A 120 -22.20 -15.51 32.53
CA VAL A 120 -22.70 -14.57 33.55
C VAL A 120 -22.70 -13.14 33.04
N PRO A 121 -23.66 -12.28 33.42
CA PRO A 121 -23.71 -10.90 32.96
C PRO A 121 -22.42 -10.11 33.26
N PHE A 122 -22.07 -9.19 32.37
CA PHE A 122 -20.95 -8.28 32.57
C PHE A 122 -21.08 -7.51 33.89
N ARG A 123 -19.95 -7.33 34.58
CA ARG A 123 -19.85 -6.51 35.81
C ARG A 123 -20.77 -6.96 36.95
N ASN A 124 -21.16 -8.23 36.99
CA ASN A 124 -22.06 -8.76 38.02
C ASN A 124 -21.34 -9.77 38.92
N SER A 125 -20.93 -9.34 40.12
CA SER A 125 -20.27 -10.22 41.10
C SER A 125 -21.22 -11.24 41.74
N SER A 126 -22.51 -10.90 41.92
CA SER A 126 -23.49 -11.84 42.47
C SER A 126 -23.68 -13.05 41.56
N ALA A 127 -23.88 -12.80 40.25
CA ALA A 127 -24.03 -13.88 39.28
C ALA A 127 -22.77 -14.77 39.18
N ILE A 128 -21.57 -14.19 39.35
CA ILE A 128 -20.33 -14.95 39.46
C ILE A 128 -20.34 -15.84 40.71
N ALA A 129 -20.75 -15.31 41.87
CA ALA A 129 -20.84 -16.07 43.11
C ALA A 129 -21.83 -17.25 42.98
N ASP A 130 -23.02 -17.00 42.43
CA ASP A 130 -24.05 -18.02 42.22
C ASP A 130 -23.56 -19.13 41.29
N ALA A 131 -22.89 -18.76 40.18
CA ALA A 131 -22.32 -19.73 39.25
C ALA A 131 -21.20 -20.57 39.89
N LEU A 132 -20.31 -19.95 40.67
CA LEU A 132 -19.27 -20.66 41.42
C LEU A 132 -19.88 -21.61 42.44
N ILE A 133 -20.82 -21.15 43.25
CA ILE A 133 -21.49 -21.97 44.27
C ILE A 133 -22.19 -23.16 43.61
N LYS A 134 -22.87 -22.95 42.48
CA LYS A 134 -23.53 -24.02 41.73
C LYS A 134 -22.54 -25.09 41.25
N LEU A 135 -21.45 -24.70 40.59
CA LEU A 135 -20.46 -25.64 40.06
C LEU A 135 -19.60 -26.31 41.14
N LEU A 136 -19.40 -25.67 42.28
CA LEU A 136 -18.71 -26.27 43.43
C LEU A 136 -19.63 -27.24 44.20
N SER A 137 -20.95 -26.98 44.21
CA SER A 137 -21.93 -27.82 44.91
C SER A 137 -22.41 -29.03 44.09
N ASP A 138 -22.40 -28.93 42.76
CA ASP A 138 -22.90 -29.97 41.84
C ASP A 138 -21.76 -30.52 40.97
N GLU A 139 -21.16 -31.61 41.46
CA GLU A 139 -20.09 -32.32 40.75
C GLU A 139 -20.58 -32.94 39.44
N THR A 140 -21.82 -33.43 39.38
CA THR A 140 -22.38 -34.06 38.17
C THR A 140 -22.52 -33.04 37.03
N LEU A 141 -23.01 -31.84 37.35
CA LEU A 141 -23.07 -30.72 36.40
C LEU A 141 -21.68 -30.31 35.94
N ARG A 142 -20.73 -30.21 36.88
CA ARG A 142 -19.35 -29.83 36.58
C ARG A 142 -18.70 -30.83 35.63
N ASP A 143 -18.84 -32.13 35.88
CA ASP A 143 -18.25 -33.18 35.04
C ASP A 143 -18.89 -33.25 33.66
N ARG A 144 -20.22 -33.05 33.57
CA ARG A 144 -20.90 -32.95 32.27
C ARG A 144 -20.35 -31.80 31.43
N MET A 145 -20.22 -30.62 32.03
CA MET A 145 -19.67 -29.43 31.37
C MET A 145 -18.23 -29.67 30.91
N ARG A 146 -17.39 -30.24 31.78
CA ARG A 146 -16.00 -30.59 31.48
C ARG A 146 -15.89 -31.54 30.29
N LYS A 147 -16.74 -32.56 30.25
CA LYS A 147 -16.79 -33.53 29.15
C LYS A 147 -17.18 -32.87 27.84
N SER A 148 -18.25 -32.07 27.83
CA SER A 148 -18.70 -31.38 26.61
C SER A 148 -17.68 -30.34 26.11
N ALA A 149 -16.99 -29.64 27.01
CA ALA A 149 -15.90 -28.73 26.64
C ALA A 149 -14.70 -29.50 26.04
N TYR A 150 -14.32 -30.63 26.64
CA TYR A 150 -13.23 -31.47 26.14
C TYR A 150 -13.54 -32.05 24.76
N GLU A 151 -14.74 -32.55 24.54
CA GLU A 151 -15.19 -33.10 23.25
C GLU A 151 -15.07 -32.07 22.12
N LEU A 152 -15.48 -30.83 22.35
CA LEU A 152 -15.27 -29.73 21.40
C LEU A 152 -13.78 -29.45 21.20
N GLY A 153 -13.02 -29.32 22.29
CA GLY A 153 -11.59 -29.04 22.23
C GLY A 153 -10.81 -30.06 21.41
N ARG A 154 -11.22 -31.34 21.43
CA ARG A 154 -10.62 -32.41 20.62
C ARG A 154 -10.83 -32.24 19.11
N GLN A 155 -11.89 -31.54 18.69
CA GLN A 155 -12.14 -31.22 17.28
C GLN A 155 -11.30 -30.02 16.80
N MET A 156 -10.74 -29.24 17.73
CA MET A 156 -9.97 -28.03 17.43
C MET A 156 -8.45 -28.25 17.47
N ILE A 157 -7.99 -29.49 17.63
CA ILE A 157 -6.56 -29.82 17.58
C ILE A 157 -6.04 -29.72 16.16
N TRP A 158 -4.75 -29.47 16.03
CA TRP A 158 -4.16 -29.15 14.73
C TRP A 158 -4.24 -30.29 13.71
N GLU A 159 -4.25 -31.54 14.18
CA GLU A 159 -4.45 -32.71 13.34
C GLU A 159 -5.86 -32.76 12.71
N GLU A 160 -6.91 -32.37 13.44
CA GLU A 160 -8.28 -32.36 12.90
C GLU A 160 -8.48 -31.16 11.97
N ILE A 161 -8.00 -29.98 12.36
CA ILE A 161 -8.08 -28.80 11.50
C ILE A 161 -7.32 -29.01 10.19
N ALA A 162 -6.15 -29.67 10.23
CA ALA A 162 -5.41 -29.99 9.01
C ALA A 162 -6.20 -30.91 8.07
N LYS A 163 -6.97 -31.87 8.61
CA LYS A 163 -7.87 -32.72 7.80
C LYS A 163 -9.01 -31.90 7.18
N ASP A 164 -9.60 -30.96 7.92
CA ASP A 164 -10.66 -30.09 7.39
C ASP A 164 -10.16 -29.19 6.26
N TYR A 165 -8.95 -28.65 6.38
CA TYR A 165 -8.29 -27.92 5.29
C TYR A 165 -8.04 -28.81 4.07
N ALA A 166 -7.48 -30.01 4.28
CA ALA A 166 -7.25 -30.96 3.20
C ALA A 166 -8.56 -31.33 2.47
N HIS A 167 -9.61 -31.63 3.23
CA HIS A 167 -10.93 -31.93 2.70
C HIS A 167 -11.50 -30.74 1.90
N THR A 168 -11.37 -29.52 2.41
CA THR A 168 -11.82 -28.31 1.71
C THR A 168 -11.09 -28.14 0.38
N PHE A 169 -9.77 -28.38 0.34
CA PHE A 169 -8.99 -28.31 -0.89
C PHE A 169 -9.37 -29.42 -1.87
N GLU A 170 -9.60 -30.64 -1.40
CA GLU A 170 -10.11 -31.75 -2.23
C GLU A 170 -11.47 -31.41 -2.84
N GLN A 171 -12.40 -30.87 -2.06
CA GLN A 171 -13.71 -30.42 -2.55
C GLN A 171 -13.57 -29.30 -3.59
N ALA A 172 -12.67 -28.34 -3.37
CA ALA A 172 -12.40 -27.28 -4.34
C ALA A 172 -11.84 -27.84 -5.66
N LEU A 173 -10.93 -28.81 -5.59
CA LEU A 173 -10.37 -29.51 -6.75
C LEU A 173 -11.43 -30.33 -7.51
N LEU A 174 -12.31 -31.03 -6.81
CA LEU A 174 -13.39 -31.80 -7.42
C LEU A 174 -14.44 -30.91 -8.11
N ASN A 175 -14.84 -29.81 -7.45
CA ASN A 175 -15.75 -28.82 -8.02
C ASN A 175 -15.13 -28.08 -9.21
N TYR A 176 -13.80 -27.91 -9.23
CA TYR A 176 -13.09 -27.38 -10.39
C TYR A 176 -13.11 -28.36 -11.58
N ARG A 177 -12.85 -29.65 -11.34
CA ARG A 177 -12.83 -30.69 -12.40
C ARG A 177 -14.21 -31.01 -12.99
N HIS A 178 -15.31 -30.81 -12.26
CA HIS A 178 -16.66 -31.04 -12.78
C HIS A 178 -17.17 -29.94 -13.72
N ASN A 179 -16.47 -28.81 -13.84
CA ASN A 179 -16.85 -27.66 -14.67
C ASN A 179 -16.15 -27.60 -16.04
N ASP A 180 -15.56 -28.70 -16.51
CA ASP A 180 -14.84 -28.78 -17.79
C ASP A 180 -15.73 -28.80 -19.06
N ASN A 181 -17.04 -28.57 -18.95
CA ASN A 181 -17.97 -28.56 -20.10
C ASN A 181 -18.84 -27.31 -20.20
N CYS A 182 -18.28 -26.13 -19.94
CA CYS A 182 -18.90 -24.89 -20.36
C CYS A 182 -17.86 -23.95 -20.99
N PHE A 183 -17.82 -23.96 -22.33
CA PHE A 183 -17.39 -22.83 -23.13
C PHE A 183 -18.33 -21.65 -22.83
N VAL A 184 -18.10 -20.98 -21.70
CA VAL A 184 -18.70 -19.69 -21.39
C VAL A 184 -17.60 -18.68 -21.55
N SER A 185 -17.85 -17.72 -22.43
CA SER A 185 -17.01 -16.55 -22.67
C SER A 185 -16.40 -16.07 -21.36
N LYS A 186 -15.06 -15.92 -21.33
CA LYS A 186 -14.34 -15.12 -20.34
C LYS A 186 -14.93 -13.70 -20.35
N LYS A 187 -16.05 -13.50 -19.65
CA LYS A 187 -16.28 -12.23 -18.98
C LYS A 187 -15.18 -12.18 -17.95
N SER A 188 -14.24 -11.26 -18.16
CA SER A 188 -13.33 -10.82 -17.13
C SER A 188 -14.14 -10.63 -15.85
N LYS A 189 -13.97 -11.55 -14.90
CA LYS A 189 -14.01 -11.10 -13.52
C LYS A 189 -12.87 -10.12 -13.46
N ASP A 190 -13.18 -8.84 -13.63
CA ASP A 190 -12.37 -7.78 -13.08
C ASP A 190 -12.18 -8.19 -11.62
N GLU A 191 -11.03 -8.81 -11.33
CA GLU A 191 -10.45 -8.76 -10.01
C GLU A 191 -10.27 -7.26 -9.75
N ASN A 192 -11.35 -6.63 -9.28
CA ASN A 192 -11.34 -5.29 -8.73
C ASN A 192 -10.51 -5.40 -7.45
N PHE A 193 -9.18 -5.50 -7.60
CA PHE A 193 -8.26 -5.10 -6.55
C PHE A 193 -8.67 -3.67 -6.24
N ALA A 194 -9.22 -3.46 -5.04
CA ALA A 194 -9.48 -2.12 -4.55
C ALA A 194 -8.15 -1.36 -4.66
N LEU A 195 -8.16 -0.22 -5.37
CA LEU A 195 -6.97 0.61 -5.48
C LEU A 195 -6.51 0.96 -4.07
N PRO A 196 -5.22 0.82 -3.76
CA PRO A 196 -4.73 1.13 -2.42
C PRO A 196 -5.02 2.60 -2.09
N GLU A 197 -5.33 2.88 -0.82
CA GLU A 197 -5.46 4.26 -0.37
C GLU A 197 -4.15 5.02 -0.56
N ILE A 198 -4.24 6.26 -1.02
CA ILE A 198 -3.06 7.09 -1.25
C ILE A 198 -2.48 7.52 0.09
N ASN A 199 -1.25 7.08 0.37
CA ASN A 199 -0.49 7.48 1.54
C ASN A 199 0.80 8.19 1.12
N LEU A 200 0.97 9.42 1.60
CA LEU A 200 2.09 10.30 1.25
C LEU A 200 3.28 10.20 2.24
N GLN A 201 3.21 9.32 3.22
CA GLN A 201 4.22 9.23 4.28
C GLN A 201 5.61 8.95 3.72
N HIS A 202 5.73 8.03 2.77
CA HIS A 202 7.03 7.71 2.17
C HIS A 202 7.59 8.88 1.36
N LEU A 203 6.75 9.59 0.59
CA LEU A 203 7.15 10.82 -0.10
C LEU A 203 7.68 11.87 0.89
N ARG A 204 6.99 12.05 2.02
CA ARG A 204 7.43 12.95 3.10
C ARG A 204 8.73 12.49 3.74
N THR A 205 8.94 11.18 3.89
CA THR A 205 10.20 10.63 4.39
C THR A 205 11.37 10.88 3.43
N LEU A 206 11.12 10.84 2.12
CA LEU A 206 12.12 11.12 1.08
C LEU A 206 12.28 12.61 0.76
N THR A 207 11.57 13.51 1.44
CA THR A 207 11.63 14.96 1.17
C THR A 207 12.09 15.70 2.41
N ASP A 208 13.05 16.61 2.27
CA ASP A 208 13.42 17.55 3.31
C ASP A 208 13.06 19.00 2.92
N ASP A 209 13.67 20.00 3.56
CA ASP A 209 13.48 21.42 3.26
C ASP A 209 14.10 21.86 1.92
N THR A 210 14.90 20.99 1.29
CA THR A 210 15.54 21.26 -0.01
C THR A 210 14.75 20.64 -1.15
N GLY A 211 14.42 19.36 -1.07
CA GLY A 211 13.82 18.63 -2.19
C GLY A 211 13.64 17.13 -1.93
N LEU A 212 13.23 16.41 -2.98
CA LEU A 212 13.15 14.95 -2.99
C LEU A 212 14.55 14.33 -3.16
N PHE A 213 14.94 13.43 -2.27
CA PHE A 213 16.19 12.65 -2.38
C PHE A 213 16.16 11.72 -3.60
N GLN A 214 17.30 11.59 -4.29
CA GLN A 214 17.41 10.77 -5.51
C GLN A 214 17.19 9.27 -5.26
N HIS A 215 17.69 8.78 -4.14
CA HIS A 215 17.76 7.35 -3.87
C HIS A 215 17.37 7.03 -2.43
N ALA A 216 16.92 5.80 -2.23
CA ALA A 216 16.65 5.22 -0.92
C ALA A 216 17.36 3.86 -0.80
N VAL A 217 17.72 3.48 0.43
CA VAL A 217 18.04 2.10 0.78
C VAL A 217 16.81 1.55 1.48
N PHE A 218 16.07 0.67 0.80
CA PHE A 218 14.71 0.30 1.15
C PHE A 218 13.80 1.54 1.25
N SER A 219 13.23 1.82 2.42
CA SER A 219 12.35 2.98 2.65
C SER A 219 13.06 4.20 3.24
N ILE A 220 14.38 4.14 3.43
CA ILE A 220 15.17 5.17 4.11
C ILE A 220 15.97 5.99 3.09
N PRO A 221 15.94 7.34 3.14
CA PRO A 221 16.72 8.17 2.23
C PRO A 221 18.21 7.80 2.20
N ASN A 222 18.77 7.62 1.02
CA ASN A 222 20.20 7.37 0.83
C ASN A 222 20.95 8.70 0.68
N ARG A 223 21.43 9.23 1.80
CA ARG A 223 22.14 10.52 1.89
C ARG A 223 23.53 10.54 1.25
N THR A 224 24.03 9.41 0.78
CA THR A 224 25.24 9.40 -0.08
C THR A 224 24.98 10.14 -1.39
N TYR A 225 23.73 10.15 -1.82
CA TYR A 225 23.25 10.95 -2.94
C TYR A 225 22.51 12.18 -2.41
N GLY A 226 22.34 13.19 -3.28
CA GLY A 226 21.55 14.37 -2.95
C GLY A 226 20.21 14.36 -3.66
N TYR A 227 20.00 15.37 -4.48
CA TYR A 227 18.73 15.69 -5.13
C TYR A 227 18.92 15.77 -6.63
N CYS A 228 17.86 15.53 -7.40
CA CYS A 228 17.89 15.85 -8.82
C CYS A 228 16.63 16.55 -9.32
N THR A 229 16.78 17.31 -10.41
CA THR A 229 15.68 17.99 -11.09
C THR A 229 14.67 16.98 -11.66
N ASP A 230 15.11 15.82 -12.14
CA ASP A 230 14.19 14.78 -12.64
C ASP A 230 13.20 14.30 -11.56
N ASP A 231 13.67 14.10 -10.34
CA ASP A 231 12.87 13.63 -9.20
C ASP A 231 11.94 14.73 -8.68
N ASN A 232 12.46 15.94 -8.48
CA ASN A 232 11.67 17.07 -7.99
C ASN A 232 10.60 17.50 -9.01
N ALA A 233 10.88 17.41 -10.32
CA ALA A 233 9.87 17.65 -11.36
C ALA A 233 8.72 16.63 -11.29
N ARG A 234 9.02 15.34 -11.14
CA ARG A 234 7.99 14.30 -10.98
C ARG A 234 7.22 14.45 -9.67
N ALA A 235 7.91 14.79 -8.59
CA ALA A 235 7.30 15.04 -7.29
C ALA A 235 6.33 16.22 -7.33
N LEU A 236 6.67 17.30 -8.05
CA LEU A 236 5.80 18.44 -8.28
C LEU A 236 4.53 18.04 -9.05
N ILE A 237 4.66 17.28 -10.14
CA ILE A 237 3.49 16.75 -10.88
C ILE A 237 2.58 15.95 -9.95
N MET A 238 3.16 15.05 -9.13
CA MET A 238 2.40 14.23 -8.19
C MET A 238 1.71 15.07 -7.11
N ALA A 239 2.39 16.05 -6.52
CA ALA A 239 1.83 16.95 -5.51
C ALA A 239 0.66 17.78 -6.06
N ILE A 240 0.80 18.34 -7.27
CA ILE A 240 -0.28 19.05 -7.96
C ILE A 240 -1.44 18.11 -8.29
N THR A 241 -1.17 16.90 -8.77
CA THR A 241 -2.21 15.89 -9.06
C THR A 241 -2.99 15.53 -7.79
N ASN A 242 -2.28 15.31 -6.67
CA ASN A 242 -2.89 15.03 -5.38
C ASN A 242 -3.76 16.19 -4.90
N TRP A 243 -3.24 17.43 -4.96
CA TRP A 243 -4.03 18.61 -4.64
C TRP A 243 -5.27 18.69 -5.54
N ASN A 244 -5.13 18.49 -6.84
CA ASN A 244 -6.22 18.63 -7.77
C ASN A 244 -7.36 17.62 -7.51
N LEU A 245 -7.01 16.39 -7.13
CA LEU A 245 -7.98 15.33 -6.83
C LEU A 245 -8.66 15.50 -5.46
N PHE A 246 -7.91 15.86 -4.41
CA PHE A 246 -8.41 15.84 -3.03
C PHE A 246 -8.68 17.22 -2.44
N LYS A 247 -8.20 18.29 -3.08
CA LYS A 247 -8.28 19.69 -2.63
C LYS A 247 -7.84 19.88 -1.17
N ASN A 248 -6.85 19.09 -0.74
CA ASN A 248 -6.34 19.10 0.62
C ASN A 248 -5.05 19.92 0.71
N ASN A 249 -5.10 21.06 1.40
CA ASN A 249 -3.97 21.98 1.52
C ASN A 249 -2.75 21.42 2.28
N LYS A 250 -2.85 20.26 2.95
CA LYS A 250 -1.70 19.60 3.58
C LYS A 250 -0.60 19.17 2.60
N ILE A 251 -0.88 19.18 1.30
CA ILE A 251 0.10 18.88 0.24
C ILE A 251 0.92 20.11 -0.19
N ILE A 252 0.39 21.32 0.03
CA ILE A 252 1.00 22.58 -0.44
C ILE A 252 2.47 22.72 0.01
N PRO A 253 2.86 22.40 1.26
CA PRO A 253 4.26 22.50 1.64
C PRO A 253 5.21 21.64 0.81
N LEU A 254 4.79 20.45 0.34
CA LEU A 254 5.62 19.63 -0.55
C LEU A 254 5.71 20.25 -1.95
N LEU A 255 4.60 20.79 -2.46
CA LEU A 255 4.56 21.52 -3.72
C LEU A 255 5.55 22.70 -3.69
N ASP A 256 5.50 23.52 -2.63
CA ASP A 256 6.40 24.66 -2.43
C ASP A 256 7.87 24.23 -2.44
N THR A 257 8.20 23.14 -1.72
CA THR A 257 9.56 22.57 -1.73
C THR A 257 10.01 22.22 -3.15
N TYR A 258 9.20 21.46 -3.89
CA TYR A 258 9.60 21.00 -5.23
C TYR A 258 9.67 22.15 -6.24
N LEU A 259 8.73 23.10 -6.19
CA LEU A 259 8.74 24.27 -7.07
C LEU A 259 9.92 25.20 -6.74
N SER A 260 10.22 25.39 -5.46
CA SER A 260 11.40 26.13 -5.00
C SER A 260 12.69 25.48 -5.49
N PHE A 261 12.80 24.14 -5.40
CA PHE A 261 13.94 23.40 -5.94
C PHE A 261 14.11 23.64 -7.43
N LEU A 262 13.05 23.52 -8.23
CA LEU A 262 13.11 23.78 -9.67
C LEU A 262 13.51 25.23 -9.98
N ASN A 263 13.00 26.19 -9.21
CA ASN A 263 13.38 27.59 -9.37
C ASN A 263 14.88 27.81 -9.07
N TYR A 264 15.43 27.15 -8.05
CA TYR A 264 16.86 27.21 -7.75
C TYR A 264 17.72 26.43 -8.75
N ALA A 265 17.20 25.34 -9.31
CA ALA A 265 17.87 24.53 -10.32
C ALA A 265 18.11 25.27 -11.63
N PHE A 266 17.25 26.24 -11.97
CA PHE A 266 17.43 27.09 -13.15
C PHE A 266 18.69 27.96 -13.01
N ASN A 267 19.63 27.78 -13.93
CA ASN A 267 20.84 28.57 -14.01
C ASN A 267 20.60 29.81 -14.90
N GLU A 268 20.74 30.98 -14.29
CA GLU A 268 20.54 32.29 -14.91
C GLU A 268 21.55 32.59 -16.02
N GLU A 269 22.78 32.12 -15.90
CA GLU A 269 23.87 32.50 -16.79
C GLU A 269 23.75 31.80 -18.15
N ASN A 270 23.43 30.50 -18.13
CA ASN A 270 23.32 29.68 -19.35
C ASN A 270 21.86 29.41 -19.78
N GLN A 271 20.87 29.83 -18.97
CA GLN A 271 19.44 29.60 -19.21
C GLN A 271 19.08 28.11 -19.34
N GLN A 272 19.71 27.26 -18.56
CA GLN A 272 19.45 25.81 -18.51
C GLN A 272 19.18 25.33 -17.08
N MET A 273 18.56 24.17 -16.95
CA MET A 273 18.39 23.53 -15.64
C MET A 273 19.66 22.77 -15.29
N ARG A 274 20.14 22.91 -14.05
CA ARG A 274 21.06 21.94 -13.44
C ARG A 274 20.26 20.71 -13.02
N ASN A 275 20.82 19.50 -13.08
CA ASN A 275 20.13 18.30 -12.61
C ASN A 275 20.61 17.92 -11.21
N PHE A 276 21.90 17.64 -11.04
CA PHE A 276 22.42 17.02 -9.83
C PHE A 276 22.88 18.01 -8.76
N MET A 277 22.31 17.88 -7.56
CA MET A 277 22.76 18.55 -6.35
C MET A 277 23.22 17.53 -5.32
N SER A 278 24.35 17.79 -4.66
CA SER A 278 24.88 16.96 -3.58
C SER A 278 24.02 17.06 -2.31
N TYR A 279 24.21 16.13 -1.37
CA TYR A 279 23.56 16.23 -0.04
C TYR A 279 23.96 17.51 0.72
N ASN A 280 25.17 18.03 0.46
CA ASN A 280 25.66 19.30 1.00
C ASN A 280 25.08 20.53 0.31
N ARG A 281 24.11 20.36 -0.61
CA ARG A 281 23.40 21.41 -1.35
C ARG A 281 24.30 22.17 -2.34
N GLU A 282 25.30 21.48 -2.88
CA GLU A 282 26.18 21.99 -3.91
C GLU A 282 25.79 21.43 -5.27
N TRP A 283 25.73 22.28 -6.29
CA TRP A 283 25.50 21.84 -7.66
C TRP A 283 26.73 21.07 -8.17
N LEU A 284 26.49 19.89 -8.73
CA LEU A 284 27.55 19.00 -9.22
C LEU A 284 27.84 19.21 -10.71
N GLU A 285 27.05 20.05 -11.37
CA GLU A 285 27.17 20.38 -12.79
C GLU A 285 26.56 21.76 -13.06
N GLU A 286 26.99 22.38 -14.17
CA GLU A 286 26.47 23.68 -14.64
C GLU A 286 25.21 23.55 -15.51
N THR A 287 25.08 22.41 -16.21
CA THR A 287 24.01 22.10 -17.16
C THR A 287 23.61 20.65 -16.99
N GLY A 288 22.34 20.41 -16.69
CA GLY A 288 21.73 19.09 -16.67
C GLY A 288 21.32 18.59 -18.06
N SER A 289 20.93 17.32 -18.12
CA SER A 289 20.50 16.66 -19.36
C SER A 289 19.28 17.34 -20.00
N GLU A 290 19.12 17.19 -21.32
CA GLU A 290 17.90 17.65 -22.01
C GLU A 290 16.64 17.02 -21.42
N ASP A 291 16.73 15.77 -20.95
CA ASP A 291 15.64 15.06 -20.31
C ASP A 291 15.22 15.76 -19.01
N SER A 292 16.17 16.15 -18.15
CA SER A 292 15.88 16.89 -16.92
C SER A 292 15.25 18.26 -17.18
N GLN A 293 15.71 18.95 -18.22
CA GLN A 293 15.11 20.21 -18.68
C GLN A 293 13.68 19.98 -19.19
N GLY A 294 13.46 18.94 -20.01
CA GLY A 294 12.15 18.57 -20.52
C GLY A 294 11.17 18.22 -19.40
N ARG A 295 11.59 17.44 -18.39
CA ARG A 295 10.77 17.11 -17.22
C ARG A 295 10.41 18.34 -16.40
N ALA A 296 11.35 19.28 -16.22
CA ALA A 296 11.06 20.54 -15.55
C ALA A 296 10.00 21.35 -16.33
N ILE A 297 10.14 21.47 -17.66
CA ILE A 297 9.12 22.12 -18.52
C ILE A 297 7.76 21.43 -18.35
N TRP A 298 7.74 20.10 -18.32
CA TRP A 298 6.51 19.34 -18.10
C TRP A 298 5.87 19.67 -16.75
N ALA A 299 6.63 19.58 -15.67
CA ALA A 299 6.14 19.85 -14.33
C ALA A 299 5.60 21.28 -14.18
N LEU A 300 6.29 22.27 -14.75
CA LEU A 300 5.89 23.67 -14.70
C LEU A 300 4.62 23.93 -15.53
N GLY A 301 4.52 23.34 -16.72
CA GLY A 301 3.32 23.45 -17.54
C GLY A 301 2.10 22.79 -16.89
N TYR A 302 2.27 21.61 -16.29
CA TYR A 302 1.24 20.95 -15.51
C TYR A 302 0.81 21.77 -14.28
N THR A 303 1.77 22.40 -13.60
CA THR A 303 1.50 23.30 -12.48
C THR A 303 0.68 24.51 -12.92
N CYS A 304 0.95 25.10 -14.09
CA CYS A 304 0.16 26.22 -14.61
C CYS A 304 -1.31 25.85 -14.84
N ALA A 305 -1.59 24.62 -15.27
CA ALA A 305 -2.96 24.17 -15.53
C ALA A 305 -3.80 23.98 -14.24
N PHE A 306 -3.16 23.61 -13.13
CA PHE A 306 -3.84 23.12 -11.93
C PHE A 306 -3.35 23.75 -10.61
N ALA A 307 -2.69 24.90 -10.66
CA ALA A 307 -2.14 25.56 -9.48
C ALA A 307 -3.23 25.81 -8.40
N PRO A 308 -2.88 25.69 -7.10
CA PRO A 308 -3.80 25.94 -6.00
C PRO A 308 -4.07 27.42 -5.74
N ASP A 309 -3.12 28.28 -6.10
CA ASP A 309 -3.19 29.72 -5.91
C ASP A 309 -2.35 30.49 -6.96
N ASP A 310 -2.54 31.80 -6.98
CA ASP A 310 -1.89 32.71 -7.93
C ASP A 310 -0.37 32.81 -7.72
N ALA A 311 0.13 32.59 -6.51
CA ALA A 311 1.56 32.72 -6.22
C ALA A 311 2.34 31.59 -6.89
N ILE A 312 1.85 30.36 -6.71
CA ILE A 312 2.38 29.15 -7.36
C ILE A 312 2.23 29.25 -8.87
N LEU A 313 1.05 29.66 -9.36
CA LEU A 313 0.81 29.86 -10.79
C LEU A 313 1.80 30.85 -11.41
N CYS A 314 1.98 32.02 -10.79
CA CYS A 314 2.86 33.06 -11.31
C CYS A 314 4.33 32.61 -11.34
N LEU A 315 4.80 31.92 -10.30
CA LEU A 315 6.16 31.39 -10.27
C LEU A 315 6.36 30.31 -11.34
N ALA A 316 5.43 29.35 -11.43
CA ALA A 316 5.48 28.28 -12.43
C ALA A 316 5.46 28.83 -13.85
N GLY A 317 4.56 29.78 -14.15
CA GLY A 317 4.45 30.40 -15.47
C GLY A 317 5.68 31.23 -15.85
N ARG A 318 6.27 31.96 -14.88
CA ARG A 318 7.53 32.69 -15.09
C ARG A 318 8.65 31.72 -15.41
N LEU A 319 8.81 30.66 -14.61
CA LEU A 319 9.89 29.69 -14.78
C LEU A 319 9.72 28.90 -16.08
N PHE A 320 8.50 28.47 -16.41
CA PHE A 320 8.16 27.79 -17.67
C PHE A 320 8.64 28.57 -18.90
N LYS A 321 8.30 29.87 -18.98
CA LYS A 321 8.68 30.75 -20.10
C LYS A 321 10.19 30.91 -20.25
N ARG A 322 10.96 30.69 -19.19
CA ARG A 322 12.41 30.79 -19.21
C ARG A 322 13.02 29.48 -19.64
N THR A 323 12.61 28.37 -19.03
CA THR A 323 13.14 27.04 -19.31
C THR A 323 12.83 26.56 -20.73
N ILE A 324 11.69 26.94 -21.30
CA ILE A 324 11.30 26.47 -22.64
C ILE A 324 12.07 27.12 -23.80
N LYS A 325 12.77 28.24 -23.59
CA LYS A 325 13.40 29.02 -24.67
C LYS A 325 14.36 28.20 -25.55
N ASN A 326 15.10 27.28 -24.93
CA ASN A 326 16.10 26.46 -25.61
C ASN A 326 15.56 25.10 -26.08
N SER A 327 14.27 24.82 -25.89
CA SER A 327 13.70 23.50 -26.18
C SER A 327 13.76 23.10 -27.66
N LEU A 328 13.78 24.06 -28.58
CA LEU A 328 13.90 23.80 -30.01
C LEU A 328 15.27 23.26 -30.43
N SER A 329 16.32 23.48 -29.63
CA SER A 329 17.66 22.94 -29.89
C SER A 329 17.85 21.52 -29.35
N PHE A 330 16.89 20.97 -28.61
CA PHE A 330 16.99 19.61 -28.09
C PHE A 330 17.10 18.58 -29.22
N THR A 331 17.78 17.49 -28.92
CA THR A 331 18.03 16.35 -29.81
C THR A 331 17.43 15.05 -29.29
N SER A 332 17.16 14.95 -27.99
CA SER A 332 16.53 13.82 -27.33
C SER A 332 15.03 13.74 -27.65
N PRO A 333 14.52 12.62 -28.19
CA PRO A 333 13.08 12.40 -28.37
C PRO A 333 12.29 12.50 -27.07
N ARG A 334 12.90 12.13 -25.93
CA ARG A 334 12.28 12.18 -24.60
C ARG A 334 12.12 13.63 -24.16
N ALA A 335 13.16 14.45 -24.31
CA ALA A 335 13.09 15.88 -24.04
C ALA A 335 12.03 16.59 -24.89
N TRP A 336 11.89 16.23 -26.17
CA TRP A 336 10.80 16.71 -27.02
C TRP A 336 9.44 16.29 -26.46
N ALA A 337 9.26 15.01 -26.13
CA ALA A 337 8.00 14.50 -25.61
C ALA A 337 7.57 15.18 -24.30
N PHE A 338 8.48 15.35 -23.34
CA PHE A 338 8.20 16.07 -22.10
C PHE A 338 7.83 17.53 -22.36
N THR A 339 8.57 18.21 -23.23
CA THR A 339 8.30 19.60 -23.61
C THR A 339 6.92 19.74 -24.25
N ILE A 340 6.56 18.86 -25.18
CA ILE A 340 5.25 18.85 -25.84
C ILE A 340 4.14 18.69 -24.80
N ILE A 341 4.23 17.67 -23.94
CA ILE A 341 3.19 17.40 -22.92
C ILE A 341 3.06 18.59 -21.96
N GLY A 342 4.17 19.11 -21.46
CA GLY A 342 4.19 20.30 -20.61
C GLY A 342 3.56 21.53 -21.24
N SER A 343 3.94 21.80 -22.48
CA SER A 343 3.45 22.95 -23.23
C SER A 343 1.95 22.89 -23.48
N LEU A 344 1.41 21.70 -23.73
CA LEU A 344 -0.03 21.53 -23.89
C LEU A 344 -0.79 21.81 -22.59
N TYR A 345 -0.30 21.35 -21.44
CA TYR A 345 -0.89 21.73 -20.15
C TYR A 345 -0.77 23.24 -19.87
N TYR A 346 0.38 23.85 -20.16
CA TYR A 346 0.54 25.30 -20.04
C TYR A 346 -0.50 26.05 -20.89
N LEU A 347 -0.77 25.57 -22.11
CA LEU A 347 -1.76 26.14 -23.03
C LEU A 347 -3.21 25.92 -22.59
N GLU A 348 -3.51 24.98 -21.68
CA GLU A 348 -4.85 24.89 -21.08
C GLU A 348 -5.20 26.16 -20.29
N TYR A 349 -4.21 26.77 -19.63
CA TYR A 349 -4.37 28.03 -18.91
C TYR A 349 -4.08 29.25 -19.79
N TYR A 350 -2.98 29.22 -20.55
CA TYR A 350 -2.51 30.31 -21.41
C TYR A 350 -2.78 30.06 -22.89
N SER A 351 -4.03 29.77 -23.25
CA SER A 351 -4.43 29.33 -24.59
C SER A 351 -4.04 30.26 -25.75
N GLY A 352 -3.83 31.55 -25.49
CA GLY A 352 -3.43 32.54 -26.49
C GLY A 352 -1.93 32.64 -26.78
N ASP A 353 -1.07 31.82 -26.17
CA ASP A 353 0.38 31.91 -26.35
C ASP A 353 0.85 31.21 -27.65
N THR A 354 0.76 31.94 -28.77
CA THR A 354 1.07 31.42 -30.11
C THR A 354 2.53 30.96 -30.27
N LYS A 355 3.46 31.49 -29.48
CA LYS A 355 4.86 31.05 -29.49
C LYS A 355 4.99 29.63 -28.96
N ILE A 356 4.27 29.31 -27.90
CA ILE A 356 4.28 27.96 -27.31
C ILE A 356 3.55 26.98 -28.22
N GLN A 357 2.46 27.40 -28.88
CA GLN A 357 1.79 26.59 -29.90
C GLN A 357 2.75 26.21 -31.04
N ALA A 358 3.54 27.17 -31.55
CA ALA A 358 4.54 26.90 -32.58
C ALA A 358 5.64 25.93 -32.12
N ILE A 359 6.07 26.01 -30.85
CA ILE A 359 7.02 25.04 -30.27
C ILE A 359 6.41 23.63 -30.24
N VAL A 360 5.15 23.49 -29.81
CA VAL A 360 4.44 22.21 -29.82
C VAL A 360 4.38 21.63 -31.23
N GLU A 361 4.03 22.43 -32.23
CA GLU A 361 3.96 22.00 -33.63
C GLU A 361 5.32 21.49 -34.12
N ILE A 362 6.38 22.30 -34.00
CA ILE A 362 7.74 21.95 -34.46
C ILE A 362 8.26 20.69 -33.78
N LEU A 363 8.15 20.58 -32.45
CA LEU A 363 8.66 19.42 -31.72
C LEU A 363 7.85 18.15 -32.02
N SER A 364 6.53 18.27 -32.19
CA SER A 364 5.67 17.14 -32.54
C SER A 364 5.96 16.64 -33.95
N GLU A 365 6.24 17.53 -34.90
CA GLU A 365 6.70 17.17 -36.23
C GLU A 365 8.06 16.47 -36.21
N LYS A 366 9.03 16.96 -35.42
CA LYS A 366 10.33 16.28 -35.24
C LYS A 366 10.14 14.84 -34.75
N LEU A 367 9.32 14.66 -33.71
CA LEU A 367 9.04 13.34 -33.14
C LEU A 367 8.32 12.42 -34.15
N LEU A 368 7.31 12.94 -34.86
CA LEU A 368 6.61 12.20 -35.91
C LEU A 368 7.56 11.77 -37.04
N ASN A 369 8.44 12.67 -37.48
CA ASN A 369 9.44 12.38 -38.51
C ASN A 369 10.43 11.31 -38.05
N GLN A 370 10.79 11.29 -36.77
CA GLN A 370 11.67 10.28 -36.20
C GLN A 370 11.03 8.89 -36.23
N PHE A 371 9.73 8.77 -35.92
CA PHE A 371 8.99 7.51 -36.11
C PHE A 371 8.97 7.07 -37.57
N GLN A 372 8.71 7.99 -38.51
CA GLN A 372 8.63 7.65 -39.94
C GLN A 372 9.98 7.16 -40.50
N LYS A 373 11.09 7.79 -40.09
CA LYS A 373 12.43 7.44 -40.57
C LYS A 373 12.92 6.09 -40.05
N ASN A 374 12.63 5.77 -38.78
CA ASN A 374 13.22 4.58 -38.13
C ASN A 374 12.31 3.36 -38.15
N SER A 375 11.01 3.52 -38.39
CA SER A 375 10.06 2.41 -38.36
C SER A 375 10.20 1.46 -39.55
N SER A 376 10.07 0.15 -39.29
CA SER A 376 9.88 -0.90 -40.29
C SER A 376 8.70 -1.80 -39.91
N LYS A 377 8.44 -2.83 -40.73
CA LYS A 377 7.37 -3.81 -40.48
C LYS A 377 7.46 -4.44 -39.08
N ASP A 378 8.66 -4.87 -38.67
CA ASP A 378 8.89 -5.56 -37.40
C ASP A 378 9.39 -4.65 -36.26
N TRP A 379 9.54 -3.34 -36.53
CA TRP A 379 10.09 -2.38 -35.57
C TRP A 379 9.38 -1.04 -35.72
N PHE A 380 8.27 -0.84 -35.02
CA PHE A 380 7.50 0.40 -35.10
C PHE A 380 7.89 1.36 -33.96
N TRP A 381 9.13 1.84 -34.01
CA TRP A 381 9.71 2.71 -32.98
C TRP A 381 10.57 3.84 -33.59
N CYS A 382 10.70 4.95 -32.87
CA CYS A 382 11.45 6.12 -33.31
C CYS A 382 12.96 6.05 -33.05
N GLU A 383 13.46 5.02 -32.39
CA GLU A 383 14.89 4.83 -32.09
C GLU A 383 15.28 3.39 -32.45
N ASN A 384 16.58 3.11 -32.60
CA ASN A 384 17.08 1.74 -32.80
C ASN A 384 17.18 0.95 -31.49
N ILE A 385 16.66 1.49 -30.40
CA ILE A 385 16.69 0.91 -29.06
C ILE A 385 15.47 1.39 -28.27
N ILE A 386 14.89 0.53 -27.45
CA ILE A 386 13.93 0.91 -26.41
C ILE A 386 14.68 1.04 -25.11
N THR A 387 14.54 2.19 -24.42
CA THR A 387 15.24 2.46 -23.16
C THR A 387 14.26 2.70 -22.02
N TYR A 388 14.08 3.95 -21.60
CA TYR A 388 13.25 4.38 -20.47
C TYR A 388 12.28 5.51 -20.87
N ASP A 389 11.36 5.82 -19.96
CA ASP A 389 10.15 6.61 -20.11
C ASP A 389 9.47 6.45 -21.48
N ASN A 390 9.45 5.22 -22.00
CA ASN A 390 9.20 4.99 -23.44
C ASN A 390 7.79 5.41 -23.84
N ALA A 391 6.82 5.22 -22.94
CA ALA A 391 5.42 5.55 -23.17
C ALA A 391 5.16 7.05 -23.37
N ARG A 392 6.10 7.93 -23.01
CA ARG A 392 5.98 9.38 -23.20
C ARG A 392 6.07 9.79 -24.66
N LEU A 393 6.84 9.06 -25.47
CA LEU A 393 6.99 9.32 -26.89
C LEU A 393 5.65 9.18 -27.65
N PRO A 394 4.92 8.05 -27.55
CA PRO A 394 3.59 7.96 -28.13
C PRO A 394 2.57 8.87 -27.41
N GLN A 395 2.66 9.07 -26.08
CA GLN A 395 1.77 9.98 -25.37
C GLN A 395 1.81 11.39 -25.96
N ALA A 396 3.01 11.93 -26.18
CA ALA A 396 3.22 13.25 -26.77
C ALA A 396 2.57 13.37 -28.15
N LEU A 397 2.76 12.38 -29.04
CA LEU A 397 2.12 12.38 -30.36
C LEU A 397 0.60 12.27 -30.31
N ILE A 398 0.05 11.47 -29.39
CA ILE A 398 -1.39 11.33 -29.21
C ILE A 398 -2.00 12.66 -28.79
N THR A 399 -1.43 13.31 -27.77
CA THR A 399 -1.98 14.56 -27.23
C THR A 399 -1.77 15.73 -28.20
N ALA A 400 -0.59 15.85 -28.82
CA ALA A 400 -0.33 16.89 -29.81
C ALA A 400 -1.20 16.72 -31.06
N GLY A 401 -1.33 15.49 -31.57
CA GLY A 401 -2.21 15.22 -32.71
C GLY A 401 -3.66 15.55 -32.43
N HIS A 402 -4.14 15.32 -31.20
CA HIS A 402 -5.49 15.72 -30.80
C HIS A 402 -5.64 17.24 -30.75
N TYR A 403 -4.70 17.94 -30.11
CA TYR A 403 -4.70 19.39 -29.98
C TYR A 403 -4.61 20.12 -31.33
N LEU A 404 -3.70 19.68 -32.20
CA LEU A 404 -3.47 20.24 -33.55
C LEU A 404 -4.47 19.72 -34.60
N ASN A 405 -5.38 18.82 -34.23
CA ASN A 405 -6.27 18.10 -35.15
C ASN A 405 -5.52 17.36 -36.28
N ASP A 406 -4.31 16.87 -36.01
CA ASP A 406 -3.48 16.08 -36.93
C ASP A 406 -3.73 14.58 -36.72
N LYS A 407 -4.51 14.00 -37.63
CA LYS A 407 -4.83 12.56 -37.64
C LYS A 407 -3.60 11.66 -37.83
N LYS A 408 -2.56 12.13 -38.52
CA LYS A 408 -1.33 11.37 -38.77
C LYS A 408 -0.51 11.26 -37.48
N MET A 409 -0.39 12.34 -36.71
CA MET A 409 0.22 12.31 -35.39
C MET A 409 -0.54 11.38 -34.43
N THR A 410 -1.87 11.56 -34.31
CA THR A 410 -2.69 10.72 -33.43
C THR A 410 -2.61 9.24 -33.80
N SER A 411 -2.75 8.89 -35.08
CA SER A 411 -2.69 7.50 -35.53
C SER A 411 -1.30 6.87 -35.33
N THR A 412 -0.22 7.64 -35.53
CA THR A 412 1.15 7.19 -35.29
C THR A 412 1.39 6.93 -33.80
N GLY A 413 0.98 7.86 -32.94
CA GLY A 413 1.11 7.71 -31.49
C GLY A 413 0.33 6.51 -30.94
N LEU A 414 -0.93 6.32 -31.37
CA LEU A 414 -1.73 5.16 -30.98
C LEU A 414 -1.10 3.83 -31.44
N LYS A 415 -0.58 3.79 -32.67
CA LYS A 415 0.09 2.60 -33.21
C LYS A 415 1.40 2.30 -32.47
N ALA A 416 2.18 3.33 -32.14
CA ALA A 416 3.42 3.21 -31.38
C ALA A 416 3.16 2.74 -29.94
N LEU A 417 2.12 3.27 -29.28
CA LEU A 417 1.72 2.81 -27.95
C LEU A 417 1.30 1.34 -27.97
N GLN A 418 0.48 0.93 -28.94
CA GLN A 418 0.08 -0.47 -29.08
C GLN A 418 1.28 -1.39 -29.36
N TRP A 419 2.23 -0.95 -30.19
CA TRP A 419 3.45 -1.70 -30.46
C TRP A 419 4.32 -1.84 -29.20
N LEU A 420 4.50 -0.75 -28.44
CA LEU A 420 5.25 -0.77 -27.18
C LEU A 420 4.61 -1.74 -26.17
N ILE A 421 3.28 -1.71 -26.03
CA ILE A 421 2.54 -2.65 -25.18
C ILE A 421 2.85 -4.09 -25.58
N ASN A 422 2.79 -4.41 -26.88
CA ASN A 422 3.09 -5.75 -27.37
C ASN A 422 4.54 -6.17 -27.06
N VAL A 423 5.51 -5.26 -27.18
CA VAL A 423 6.92 -5.52 -26.84
C VAL A 423 7.11 -5.76 -25.33
N GLN A 424 6.37 -5.03 -24.51
CA GLN A 424 6.39 -5.16 -23.05
C GLN A 424 5.39 -6.18 -22.52
N THR A 425 4.79 -7.02 -23.37
CA THR A 425 3.94 -8.13 -22.94
C THR A 425 4.75 -9.41 -22.94
N ASP A 426 4.70 -10.16 -21.83
CA ASP A 426 5.27 -11.51 -21.82
C ASP A 426 4.49 -12.41 -22.80
N PRO A 427 5.15 -13.10 -23.75
CA PRO A 427 4.46 -13.86 -24.79
C PRO A 427 3.79 -15.14 -24.27
N ASN A 428 4.20 -15.66 -23.10
CA ASN A 428 3.67 -16.91 -22.56
C ASN A 428 2.50 -16.66 -21.60
N GLU A 429 2.64 -15.67 -20.72
CA GLU A 429 1.75 -15.42 -19.59
C GLU A 429 0.93 -14.12 -19.74
N GLY A 430 1.31 -13.22 -20.66
CA GLY A 430 0.53 -12.04 -21.02
C GLY A 430 0.58 -10.87 -20.02
N HIS A 431 1.40 -10.93 -18.98
CA HIS A 431 1.59 -9.83 -18.04
C HIS A 431 2.60 -8.79 -18.54
N LEU A 432 2.69 -7.66 -17.84
CA LEU A 432 3.65 -6.60 -18.15
C LEU A 432 5.07 -7.03 -17.80
N SER A 433 5.94 -7.11 -18.81
CA SER A 433 7.37 -7.38 -18.74
C SER A 433 8.14 -6.21 -19.36
N ILE A 434 8.42 -5.21 -18.52
CA ILE A 434 9.11 -3.96 -18.87
C ILE A 434 10.53 -4.23 -19.39
N VAL A 435 11.00 -3.38 -20.30
CA VAL A 435 12.41 -3.43 -20.74
C VAL A 435 13.32 -3.03 -19.57
N GLY A 436 14.22 -3.93 -19.19
CA GLY A 436 15.21 -3.71 -18.15
C GLY A 436 16.27 -2.68 -18.54
N ASN A 437 16.73 -1.87 -17.58
CA ASN A 437 17.74 -0.83 -17.84
C ASN A 437 19.15 -1.39 -18.07
N LYS A 438 19.41 -2.62 -17.63
CA LYS A 438 20.70 -3.29 -17.77
C LYS A 438 20.75 -4.04 -19.10
N GLY A 439 20.97 -3.28 -20.17
CA GLY A 439 21.13 -3.79 -21.53
C GLY A 439 20.05 -3.35 -22.51
N TRP A 440 18.94 -2.78 -22.01
CA TRP A 440 17.86 -2.22 -22.81
C TRP A 440 17.30 -3.21 -23.85
N TYR A 441 16.59 -2.72 -24.88
CA TYR A 441 16.18 -3.56 -26.01
C TYR A 441 16.62 -2.95 -27.34
N PRO A 442 17.82 -3.31 -27.84
CA PRO A 442 18.28 -2.87 -29.16
C PRO A 442 17.55 -3.60 -30.29
N ARG A 443 17.34 -2.91 -31.40
CA ARG A 443 16.72 -3.46 -32.61
C ARG A 443 17.49 -4.68 -33.12
N GLY A 444 16.78 -5.80 -33.30
CA GLY A 444 17.38 -7.07 -33.70
C GLY A 444 18.17 -7.79 -32.59
N GLY A 445 18.22 -7.23 -31.39
CA GLY A 445 18.86 -7.85 -30.22
C GLY A 445 17.88 -8.54 -29.28
N LYS A 446 18.33 -8.79 -28.04
CA LYS A 446 17.51 -9.38 -26.98
C LYS A 446 16.99 -8.29 -26.05
N LYS A 447 15.73 -8.40 -25.64
CA LYS A 447 15.12 -7.56 -24.60
C LYS A 447 15.75 -7.89 -23.25
N ALA A 448 16.34 -6.90 -22.58
CA ALA A 448 16.76 -7.05 -21.18
C ALA A 448 15.53 -7.20 -20.26
N THR A 449 15.60 -8.13 -19.32
CA THR A 449 14.48 -8.47 -18.41
C THR A 449 14.74 -8.09 -16.95
N PHE A 450 15.99 -7.73 -16.59
CA PHE A 450 16.38 -7.35 -15.22
C PHE A 450 16.49 -5.84 -15.04
N ASP A 451 16.27 -5.39 -13.81
CA ASP A 451 16.37 -3.98 -13.41
C ASP A 451 15.34 -3.11 -14.16
N GLN A 452 14.07 -3.56 -14.06
CA GLN A 452 12.89 -2.88 -14.60
C GLN A 452 12.55 -1.66 -13.76
N GLN A 453 12.21 -0.54 -14.42
CA GLN A 453 11.99 0.72 -13.73
C GLN A 453 10.49 1.00 -13.51
N PRO A 454 10.05 1.28 -12.27
CA PRO A 454 8.66 1.66 -11.94
C PRO A 454 8.05 2.78 -12.79
N LEU A 455 8.88 3.72 -13.26
CA LEU A 455 8.45 4.83 -14.08
C LEU A 455 7.84 4.38 -15.42
N GLU A 456 8.25 3.22 -15.95
CA GLU A 456 7.69 2.66 -17.20
C GLU A 456 6.23 2.26 -17.04
N ALA A 457 5.90 1.58 -15.93
CA ALA A 457 4.52 1.18 -15.62
C ALA A 457 3.62 2.42 -15.46
N ALA A 458 4.11 3.44 -14.72
CA ALA A 458 3.39 4.70 -14.55
C ALA A 458 3.20 5.43 -15.90
N GLY A 459 4.23 5.49 -16.74
CA GLY A 459 4.15 6.08 -18.07
C GLY A 459 3.15 5.39 -18.99
N LEU A 460 3.05 4.05 -18.93
CA LEU A 460 2.04 3.31 -19.67
C LEU A 460 0.62 3.65 -19.23
N VAL A 461 0.37 3.79 -17.93
CA VAL A 461 -0.95 4.20 -17.41
C VAL A 461 -1.35 5.56 -17.99
N ASP A 462 -0.46 6.55 -17.90
CA ASP A 462 -0.73 7.91 -18.39
C ASP A 462 -0.94 7.95 -19.92
N ALA A 463 -0.10 7.24 -20.68
CA ALA A 463 -0.21 7.18 -22.14
C ALA A 463 -1.50 6.47 -22.58
N CYS A 464 -1.88 5.38 -21.91
CA CYS A 464 -3.13 4.68 -22.17
C CYS A 464 -4.35 5.53 -21.79
N TYR A 465 -4.26 6.34 -20.73
CA TYR A 465 -5.31 7.29 -20.38
C TYR A 465 -5.52 8.33 -21.49
N GLN A 466 -4.44 8.92 -22.01
CA GLN A 466 -4.54 9.85 -23.15
C GLN A 466 -5.07 9.17 -24.42
N ALA A 467 -4.61 7.95 -24.71
CA ALA A 467 -5.15 7.14 -25.81
C ALA A 467 -6.64 6.86 -25.66
N PHE A 468 -7.10 6.60 -24.43
CA PHE A 468 -8.51 6.42 -24.12
C PHE A 468 -9.30 7.72 -24.33
N LEU A 469 -8.81 8.86 -23.86
CA LEU A 469 -9.48 10.15 -24.02
C LEU A 469 -9.70 10.50 -25.50
N VAL A 470 -8.71 10.25 -26.36
CA VAL A 470 -8.76 10.59 -27.79
C VAL A 470 -9.55 9.57 -28.61
N SER A 471 -9.34 8.26 -28.38
CA SER A 471 -9.93 7.21 -29.24
C SER A 471 -11.21 6.58 -28.70
N LYS A 472 -11.52 6.78 -27.42
CA LYS A 472 -12.63 6.16 -26.67
C LYS A 472 -12.67 4.62 -26.70
N LYS A 473 -11.61 3.94 -27.18
CA LYS A 473 -11.54 2.47 -27.20
C LYS A 473 -11.32 1.91 -25.79
N SER A 474 -12.19 1.01 -25.36
CA SER A 474 -12.14 0.39 -24.02
C SER A 474 -10.88 -0.43 -23.77
N SER A 475 -10.21 -0.94 -24.81
CA SER A 475 -8.94 -1.66 -24.70
C SER A 475 -7.88 -0.88 -23.93
N TRP A 476 -7.83 0.45 -24.08
CA TRP A 476 -6.89 1.31 -23.35
C TRP A 476 -7.13 1.31 -21.84
N ARG A 477 -8.39 1.16 -21.39
CA ARG A 477 -8.68 1.00 -19.96
C ARG A 477 -8.11 -0.31 -19.43
N ASN A 478 -8.26 -1.39 -20.18
CA ASN A 478 -7.67 -2.68 -19.81
C ASN A 478 -6.15 -2.59 -19.72
N TYR A 479 -5.50 -1.83 -20.61
CA TYR A 479 -4.06 -1.59 -20.54
C TYR A 479 -3.64 -0.72 -19.36
N MET A 480 -4.45 0.25 -18.91
CA MET A 480 -4.20 0.98 -17.66
C MET A 480 -4.21 0.03 -16.46
N TYR A 481 -5.22 -0.83 -16.35
CA TYR A 481 -5.28 -1.84 -15.27
C TYR A 481 -4.12 -2.84 -15.35
N TRP A 482 -3.81 -3.31 -16.55
CA TRP A 482 -2.68 -4.21 -16.79
C TRP A 482 -1.34 -3.58 -16.36
N ALA A 483 -1.11 -2.32 -16.70
CA ALA A 483 0.09 -1.60 -16.33
C ALA A 483 0.18 -1.34 -14.81
N PHE A 484 -0.93 -0.91 -14.20
CA PHE A 484 -0.98 -0.66 -12.76
C PHE A 484 -0.77 -1.93 -11.92
N ASN A 485 -1.31 -3.06 -12.38
CA ASN A 485 -1.15 -4.34 -11.67
C ASN A 485 0.29 -4.87 -11.65
N TRP A 486 1.22 -4.29 -12.43
CA TRP A 486 2.65 -4.55 -12.29
C TRP A 486 3.14 -4.26 -10.87
N PHE A 487 2.62 -3.20 -10.22
CA PHE A 487 2.95 -2.87 -8.83
C PHE A 487 2.41 -3.89 -7.82
N LEU A 488 1.31 -4.57 -8.17
CA LEU A 488 0.58 -5.50 -7.30
C LEU A 488 0.92 -6.97 -7.54
N GLY A 489 1.97 -7.25 -8.32
CA GLY A 489 2.49 -8.61 -8.54
C GLY A 489 2.13 -9.25 -9.87
N LYS A 490 1.46 -8.55 -10.80
CA LYS A 490 1.37 -8.98 -12.21
C LYS A 490 2.62 -8.54 -12.99
N ASN A 491 3.79 -8.87 -12.46
CA ASN A 491 5.11 -8.62 -13.03
C ASN A 491 5.89 -9.93 -13.21
N ASP A 492 7.11 -9.84 -13.76
CA ASP A 492 7.97 -11.00 -14.08
C ASP A 492 8.35 -11.83 -12.85
N LEU A 493 8.37 -11.23 -11.66
CA LEU A 493 8.72 -11.92 -10.41
C LEU A 493 7.50 -12.44 -9.65
N ARG A 494 6.28 -12.10 -10.06
CA ARG A 494 5.03 -12.47 -9.36
C ARG A 494 4.95 -11.98 -7.90
N TYR A 495 5.69 -10.93 -7.55
CA TYR A 495 5.67 -10.32 -6.22
C TYR A 495 5.10 -8.90 -6.26
N ALA A 496 4.25 -8.57 -5.29
CA ALA A 496 3.85 -7.18 -5.07
C ALA A 496 5.08 -6.37 -4.65
N ILE A 497 5.45 -5.39 -5.47
CA ILE A 497 6.55 -4.48 -5.19
C ILE A 497 6.06 -3.25 -4.41
N TYR A 498 4.77 -2.95 -4.48
CA TYR A 498 4.16 -1.96 -3.59
C TYR A 498 3.99 -2.57 -2.19
N ASN A 499 4.70 -2.00 -1.21
CA ASN A 499 4.58 -2.37 0.19
C ASN A 499 3.51 -1.51 0.86
N THR A 500 2.37 -2.12 1.21
CA THR A 500 1.23 -1.44 1.85
C THR A 500 1.54 -0.89 3.25
N TRP A 501 2.48 -1.50 3.98
CA TRP A 501 2.88 -1.08 5.32
C TRP A 501 3.82 0.12 5.28
N ALA A 502 4.80 0.10 4.38
CA ALA A 502 5.79 1.17 4.23
C ALA A 502 5.35 2.27 3.26
N ASN A 503 4.31 2.03 2.45
CA ASN A 503 3.89 2.86 1.31
C ASN A 503 5.05 3.22 0.37
N SER A 504 5.94 2.26 0.17
CA SER A 504 7.13 2.36 -0.67
C SER A 504 7.12 1.27 -1.74
N ILE A 505 7.89 1.48 -2.79
CA ILE A 505 8.18 0.43 -3.78
C ILE A 505 9.44 -0.30 -3.32
N MET A 506 9.38 -1.62 -3.21
CA MET A 506 10.57 -2.45 -3.04
C MET A 506 11.28 -2.53 -4.39
N THR A 507 12.47 -1.94 -4.45
CA THR A 507 13.40 -2.01 -5.59
C THR A 507 14.40 -3.12 -5.40
#